data_AF-A0AA39H817-F1
#
_entry.id   AF-A0AA39H817-F1
#
_cell.length_a   1.000
_cell.length_b   1.000
_cell.length_c   1.000
_cell.angle_alpha   90.00
_cell.angle_beta   90.00
_cell.angle_gamma   90.00
#
_symmetry.space_group_name_H-M   'P 1'
#
loop_
_entity.id
_entity.type
_entity.pdbx_description
1 polymer ?
#
loop_
_entity_poly.entity_id
_entity_poly.type
_entity_poly.pdbx_seq_one_letter_code
_entity_poly.pdbx_strand_id
1 'polypeptide(L)'
;MNSSTFVYGSELQGRGYATGTDLAFGWFTTIGGIVAFFGAILNFYLIKNVKTFHSAFGFFWGARTVGELGSDFVYGVYTGPITILQPTNIPPNLSIFAYHFAFVFTYIQCVMHWAVALNRLVAVCFPIYYRKIFNKKLCVAVVVAICVKALMIMLLYFIFPCNHIGYSPRFHENVFIKCSADLDRDYSLIAPVLYKTCFTVACAGTGVVNLITFGKIAHIRLTSKVAYHEKEFKRDVRLFTLGVVQDVCMTVVVAAIIVCNNDVDAPVIGVILSYDGLVFIYIINTLSMVFFNPECRRFLLRKAGRPNSISSYMKNLTTIHNPQS
;
A
#
# COMPACT_ATOMS: atom_id res chain seq x y z
N MET A 1 -36.47 -22.01 -22.91
CA MET A 1 -35.21 -21.64 -22.24
C MET A 1 -35.19 -22.34 -20.90
N ASN A 2 -34.28 -23.29 -20.68
CA ASN A 2 -34.11 -23.92 -19.38
C ASN A 2 -33.67 -22.84 -18.40
N SER A 3 -34.52 -22.55 -17.42
CA SER A 3 -34.25 -21.66 -16.29
C SER A 3 -33.13 -22.27 -15.44
N SER A 4 -31.89 -22.06 -15.85
CA SER A 4 -30.74 -22.21 -14.95
C SER A 4 -31.02 -21.32 -13.75
N THR A 5 -31.25 -21.94 -12.59
CA THR A 5 -31.54 -21.24 -11.34
C THR A 5 -30.38 -20.31 -11.05
N PHE A 6 -30.63 -19.01 -11.14
CA PHE A 6 -29.65 -18.00 -10.82
C PHE A 6 -29.21 -18.14 -9.35
N VAL A 7 -27.90 -18.25 -9.13
CA VAL A 7 -27.32 -18.34 -7.78
C VAL A 7 -26.46 -17.11 -7.57
N TYR A 8 -26.91 -16.25 -6.65
CA TYR A 8 -26.19 -15.03 -6.29
C TYR A 8 -24.78 -15.33 -5.76
N GLY A 9 -23.75 -14.69 -6.32
CA GLY A 9 -22.36 -14.88 -5.91
C GLY A 9 -21.74 -16.19 -6.41
N SER A 10 -22.32 -16.83 -7.42
CA SER A 10 -21.73 -18.00 -8.09
C SER A 10 -20.36 -17.71 -8.70
N GLU A 11 -20.12 -16.46 -9.10
CA GLU A 11 -18.87 -15.95 -9.66
C GLU A 11 -17.72 -15.96 -8.65
N LEU A 12 -18.04 -15.94 -7.36
CA LEU A 12 -17.07 -15.92 -6.25
C LEU A 12 -16.59 -17.32 -5.86
N GLN A 13 -17.20 -18.37 -6.39
CA GLN A 13 -16.88 -19.74 -5.99
C GLN A 13 -15.60 -20.24 -6.65
N GLY A 14 -14.85 -21.05 -5.90
CA GLY A 14 -13.74 -21.84 -6.43
C GLY A 14 -14.22 -23.07 -7.20
N ARG A 15 -13.29 -23.75 -7.85
CA ARG A 15 -13.56 -24.94 -8.67
C ARG A 15 -13.71 -26.25 -7.88
N GLY A 16 -13.33 -26.26 -6.60
CA GLY A 16 -13.26 -27.46 -5.77
C GLY A 16 -11.97 -28.26 -5.94
N TYR A 17 -11.10 -27.86 -6.87
CA TYR A 17 -9.78 -28.43 -7.06
C TYR A 17 -8.79 -27.32 -7.47
N ALA A 18 -7.55 -27.43 -7.04
CA ALA A 18 -6.48 -26.49 -7.36
C ALA A 18 -5.69 -26.96 -8.59
N THR A 19 -5.43 -26.04 -9.50
CA THR A 19 -4.52 -26.22 -10.64
C THR A 19 -3.13 -25.71 -10.30
N GLY A 20 -2.12 -26.07 -11.11
CA GLY A 20 -0.75 -25.55 -10.93
C GLY A 20 -0.68 -24.02 -10.95
N THR A 21 -1.51 -23.38 -11.79
CA THR A 21 -1.67 -21.93 -11.84
C THR A 21 -2.24 -21.37 -10.54
N ASP A 22 -3.31 -21.98 -10.00
CA ASP A 22 -3.89 -21.55 -8.72
C ASP A 22 -2.88 -21.62 -7.57
N LEU A 23 -2.08 -22.69 -7.54
CA LEU A 23 -1.03 -22.84 -6.54
C LEU A 23 0.05 -21.77 -6.71
N ALA A 24 0.49 -21.49 -7.93
CA ALA A 24 1.52 -20.49 -8.20
C ALA A 24 1.05 -19.08 -7.78
N PHE A 25 -0.13 -18.65 -8.24
CA PHE A 25 -0.71 -17.36 -7.87
C PHE A 25 -1.01 -17.30 -6.38
N GLY A 26 -1.70 -18.30 -5.85
CA GLY A 26 -2.08 -18.36 -4.44
C GLY A 26 -0.88 -18.28 -3.50
N TRP A 27 0.21 -19.03 -3.77
CA TRP A 27 1.44 -18.94 -2.98
C TRP A 27 2.13 -17.59 -3.14
N PHE A 28 2.18 -17.06 -4.36
CA PHE A 28 2.79 -15.76 -4.61
C PHE A 28 2.07 -14.64 -3.86
N THR A 29 0.74 -14.56 -3.97
CA THR A 29 -0.09 -13.58 -3.25
C THR A 29 -0.01 -13.78 -1.74
N THR A 30 -0.03 -15.03 -1.24
CA THR A 30 0.05 -15.33 0.20
C THR A 30 1.40 -14.91 0.78
N ILE A 31 2.50 -15.37 0.21
CA ILE A 31 3.85 -15.05 0.68
C ILE A 31 4.12 -13.56 0.51
N GLY A 32 3.74 -12.99 -0.63
CA GLY A 32 3.85 -11.56 -0.90
C GLY A 32 3.10 -10.73 0.14
N GLY A 33 1.84 -11.06 0.42
CA GLY A 33 1.01 -10.38 1.41
C GLY A 33 1.59 -10.49 2.83
N ILE A 34 2.10 -11.67 3.22
CA ILE A 34 2.76 -11.87 4.52
C ILE A 34 4.04 -11.01 4.63
N VAL A 35 4.90 -11.04 3.60
CA VAL A 35 6.14 -10.24 3.56
C VAL A 35 5.83 -8.75 3.59
N ALA A 36 4.83 -8.30 2.82
CA ALA A 36 4.37 -6.91 2.79
C ALA A 36 3.83 -6.49 4.17
N PHE A 37 3.00 -7.32 4.81
CA PHE A 37 2.45 -7.08 6.14
C PHE A 37 3.53 -6.92 7.20
N PHE A 38 4.51 -7.84 7.27
CA PHE A 38 5.65 -7.71 8.18
C PHE A 38 6.52 -6.49 7.83
N GLY A 39 6.64 -6.16 6.54
CA GLY A 39 7.29 -4.94 6.08
C GLY A 39 6.61 -3.67 6.56
N ALA A 40 5.27 -3.62 6.52
CA ALA A 40 4.48 -2.51 7.04
C ALA A 40 4.65 -2.36 8.57
N ILE A 41 4.68 -3.46 9.32
CA ILE A 41 5.00 -3.46 10.76
C ILE A 41 6.41 -2.90 10.99
N LEU A 42 7.40 -3.32 10.20
CA LEU A 42 8.75 -2.80 10.27
C LEU A 42 8.79 -1.29 9.97
N ASN A 43 8.05 -0.82 8.97
CA ASN A 43 7.92 0.60 8.66
C ASN A 43 7.34 1.38 9.85
N PHE A 44 6.27 0.91 10.49
CA PHE A 44 5.76 1.53 11.73
C PHE A 44 6.80 1.58 12.84
N TYR A 45 7.52 0.49 13.03
CA TYR A 45 8.59 0.42 14.02
C TYR A 45 9.70 1.45 13.70
N LEU A 46 10.10 1.62 12.44
CA LEU A 46 11.06 2.63 12.02
C LEU A 46 10.56 4.05 12.24
N ILE A 47 9.32 4.35 11.83
CA ILE A 47 8.69 5.67 11.99
C ILE A 47 8.61 6.07 13.47
N LYS A 48 8.26 5.11 14.34
CA LYS A 48 8.17 5.35 15.78
C LYS A 48 9.54 5.68 16.39
N ASN A 49 10.59 4.98 15.98
CA ASN A 49 11.89 5.04 16.67
C ASN A 49 12.92 5.98 16.02
N VAL A 50 12.80 6.33 14.75
CA VAL A 50 13.76 7.18 14.04
C VAL A 50 13.27 8.63 14.05
N LYS A 51 14.04 9.52 14.73
CA LYS A 51 13.68 10.93 14.96
C LYS A 51 13.34 11.73 13.69
N THR A 52 13.91 11.36 12.55
CA THR A 52 13.65 12.00 11.25
C THR A 52 12.18 11.91 10.84
N PHE A 53 11.45 10.89 11.27
CA PHE A 53 10.02 10.74 10.99
C PHE A 53 9.11 11.43 12.03
N HIS A 54 9.65 12.07 13.06
CA HIS A 54 8.85 12.87 14.01
C HIS A 54 8.51 14.25 13.41
N SER A 55 7.95 14.23 12.20
CA SER A 55 7.55 15.39 11.40
C SER A 55 6.22 15.10 10.69
N ALA A 56 5.64 16.11 10.03
CA ALA A 56 4.40 15.92 9.25
C ALA A 56 4.54 14.86 8.15
N PHE A 57 5.73 14.77 7.54
CA PHE A 57 6.06 13.73 6.56
C PHE A 57 5.90 12.32 7.15
N GLY A 58 6.52 12.06 8.31
CA GLY A 58 6.43 10.75 8.94
C GLY A 58 5.03 10.42 9.46
N PHE A 59 4.23 11.43 9.83
CA PHE A 59 2.82 11.24 10.17
C PHE A 59 2.00 10.77 8.95
N PHE A 60 2.12 11.45 7.80
CA PHE A 60 1.43 11.03 6.59
C PHE A 60 1.92 9.68 6.08
N TRP A 61 3.23 9.43 6.16
CA TRP A 61 3.79 8.12 5.83
C TRP A 61 3.22 7.03 6.74
N GLY A 62 3.14 7.24 8.04
CA GLY A 62 2.56 6.28 8.98
C GLY A 62 1.09 5.98 8.67
N ALA A 63 0.27 7.02 8.44
CA ALA A 63 -1.13 6.84 8.05
C ALA A 63 -1.27 6.11 6.70
N ARG A 64 -0.35 6.35 5.76
CA ARG A 64 -0.28 5.59 4.51
C ARG A 64 0.05 4.11 4.73
N THR A 65 1.01 3.81 5.60
CA THR A 65 1.36 2.43 5.99
C THR A 65 0.20 1.71 6.68
N VAL A 66 -0.74 2.41 7.33
CA VAL A 66 -1.99 1.79 7.84
C VAL A 66 -2.82 1.26 6.67
N GLY A 67 -2.90 2.01 5.58
CA GLY A 67 -3.53 1.60 4.32
C GLY A 67 -2.88 0.35 3.73
N GLU A 68 -1.55 0.31 3.68
CA GLU A 68 -0.80 -0.86 3.18
C GLU A 68 -1.11 -2.11 4.02
N LEU A 69 -1.03 -1.98 5.36
CA LEU A 69 -1.25 -3.07 6.30
C LEU A 69 -2.65 -3.70 6.17
N GLY A 70 -3.69 -2.88 6.00
CA GLY A 70 -5.06 -3.36 5.86
C GLY A 70 -5.28 -4.19 4.60
N SER A 71 -4.73 -3.74 3.45
CA SER A 71 -4.81 -4.53 2.22
C SER A 71 -3.93 -5.79 2.27
N ASP A 72 -2.72 -5.68 2.83
CA ASP A 72 -1.78 -6.81 2.94
C ASP A 72 -2.35 -7.96 3.78
N PHE A 73 -3.08 -7.61 4.84
CA PHE A 73 -3.77 -8.58 5.66
C PHE A 73 -4.78 -9.40 4.84
N VAL A 74 -5.59 -8.75 4.00
CA VAL A 74 -6.56 -9.46 3.14
C VAL A 74 -5.85 -10.33 2.12
N TYR A 75 -4.77 -9.83 1.49
CA TYR A 75 -3.99 -10.61 0.53
C TYR A 75 -3.38 -11.87 1.17
N GLY A 76 -2.78 -11.73 2.36
CA GLY A 76 -2.11 -12.83 3.05
C GLY A 76 -3.04 -13.83 3.72
N VAL A 77 -4.18 -13.38 4.26
CA VAL A 77 -5.06 -14.23 5.10
C VAL A 77 -6.28 -14.75 4.34
N TYR A 78 -6.76 -14.01 3.34
CA TYR A 78 -7.96 -14.37 2.60
C TYR A 78 -7.63 -14.75 1.17
N THR A 79 -7.26 -13.76 0.35
CA THR A 79 -7.13 -13.87 -1.10
C THR A 79 -6.20 -14.99 -1.55
N GLY A 80 -4.96 -14.99 -1.06
CA GLY A 80 -3.99 -16.03 -1.41
C GLY A 80 -4.45 -17.43 -0.98
N PRO A 81 -4.82 -17.64 0.29
CA PRO A 81 -5.31 -18.93 0.78
C PRO A 81 -6.54 -19.47 0.03
N ILE A 82 -7.55 -18.66 -0.27
CA ILE A 82 -8.73 -19.15 -1.00
C ILE A 82 -8.40 -19.49 -2.46
N THR A 83 -7.41 -18.83 -3.05
CA THR A 83 -6.90 -19.17 -4.37
C THR A 83 -6.17 -20.51 -4.36
N ILE A 84 -5.39 -20.81 -3.30
CA ILE A 84 -4.76 -22.12 -3.11
C ILE A 84 -5.82 -23.21 -2.93
N LEU A 85 -6.84 -22.97 -2.11
CA LEU A 85 -7.81 -23.99 -1.70
C LEU A 85 -8.95 -24.21 -2.70
N GLN A 86 -9.28 -23.22 -3.54
CA GLN A 86 -10.41 -23.25 -4.49
C GLN A 86 -11.74 -23.75 -3.89
N PRO A 87 -12.20 -23.25 -2.72
CA PRO A 87 -13.41 -23.79 -2.07
C PRO A 87 -14.69 -23.45 -2.85
N THR A 88 -15.65 -24.38 -2.88
CA THR A 88 -16.91 -24.28 -3.64
C THR A 88 -18.09 -23.69 -2.87
N ASN A 89 -17.92 -23.44 -1.57
CA ASN A 89 -18.96 -22.98 -0.66
C ASN A 89 -18.55 -21.70 0.07
N ILE A 90 -18.02 -20.72 -0.67
CA ILE A 90 -17.64 -19.42 -0.13
C ILE A 90 -18.92 -18.60 0.12
N PRO A 91 -19.21 -18.17 1.36
CA PRO A 91 -20.33 -17.26 1.60
C PRO A 91 -20.12 -15.95 0.82
N PRO A 92 -21.04 -15.52 -0.06
CA PRO A 92 -20.84 -14.32 -0.85
C PRO A 92 -20.52 -13.08 -0.01
N ASN A 93 -21.16 -12.97 1.16
CA ASN A 93 -20.93 -11.88 2.11
C ASN A 93 -19.47 -11.79 2.58
N LEU A 94 -18.76 -12.92 2.72
CA LEU A 94 -17.37 -12.95 3.14
C LEU A 94 -16.45 -12.37 2.06
N SER A 95 -16.65 -12.78 0.80
CA SER A 95 -15.84 -12.29 -0.32
C SER A 95 -16.11 -10.81 -0.63
N ILE A 96 -17.38 -10.40 -0.57
CA ILE A 96 -17.79 -8.99 -0.68
C ILE A 96 -17.11 -8.19 0.44
N PHE A 97 -17.20 -8.63 1.69
CA PHE A 97 -16.59 -7.93 2.82
C PHE A 97 -15.07 -7.81 2.67
N ALA A 98 -14.39 -8.91 2.32
CA ALA A 98 -12.94 -8.92 2.14
C ALA A 98 -12.50 -7.91 1.06
N TYR A 99 -13.20 -7.87 -0.08
CA TYR A 99 -12.96 -6.89 -1.13
C TYR A 99 -13.14 -5.45 -0.62
N HIS A 100 -14.29 -5.13 -0.03
CA HIS A 100 -14.57 -3.76 0.42
C HIS A 100 -13.63 -3.30 1.52
N PHE A 101 -13.25 -4.21 2.42
CA PHE A 101 -12.25 -3.95 3.47
C PHE A 101 -10.90 -3.60 2.83
N ALA A 102 -10.35 -4.47 1.97
CA ALA A 102 -9.09 -4.19 1.27
C ALA A 102 -9.17 -2.88 0.48
N PHE A 103 -10.28 -2.68 -0.25
CA PHE A 103 -10.50 -1.50 -1.08
C PHE A 103 -10.47 -0.19 -0.29
N VAL A 104 -11.07 -0.13 0.90
CA VAL A 104 -11.03 1.06 1.76
C VAL A 104 -9.60 1.43 2.12
N PHE A 105 -8.79 0.45 2.52
CA PHE A 105 -7.40 0.67 2.91
C PHE A 105 -6.51 1.04 1.72
N THR A 106 -6.69 0.38 0.56
CA THR A 106 -6.02 0.75 -0.69
C THR A 106 -6.39 2.16 -1.14
N TYR A 107 -7.66 2.56 -0.99
CA TYR A 107 -8.09 3.91 -1.32
C TYR A 107 -7.43 4.96 -0.40
N ILE A 108 -7.41 4.72 0.91
CA ILE A 108 -6.71 5.58 1.87
C ILE A 108 -5.25 5.72 1.46
N GLN A 109 -4.59 4.62 1.12
CA GLN A 109 -3.21 4.64 0.64
C GLN A 109 -3.03 5.41 -0.68
N CYS A 110 -3.89 5.21 -1.70
CA CYS A 110 -3.87 5.97 -2.97
C CYS A 110 -3.92 7.49 -2.71
N VAL A 111 -4.85 7.96 -1.87
CA VAL A 111 -4.99 9.39 -1.59
C VAL A 111 -3.86 9.91 -0.69
N MET A 112 -3.37 9.09 0.24
CA MET A 112 -2.24 9.46 1.10
C MET A 112 -0.93 9.60 0.32
N HIS A 113 -0.73 8.86 -0.78
CA HIS A 113 0.40 9.09 -1.69
C HIS A 113 0.42 10.52 -2.21
N TRP A 114 -0.74 11.00 -2.66
CA TRP A 114 -0.88 12.37 -3.14
C TRP A 114 -0.63 13.40 -2.03
N ALA A 115 -1.14 13.16 -0.82
CA ALA A 115 -0.85 14.01 0.35
C ALA A 115 0.66 14.06 0.69
N VAL A 116 1.36 12.92 0.61
CA VAL A 116 2.82 12.85 0.81
C VAL A 116 3.58 13.60 -0.29
N ALA A 117 3.12 13.54 -1.55
CA ALA A 117 3.71 14.31 -2.64
C ALA A 117 3.54 15.84 -2.44
N LEU A 118 2.34 16.28 -2.05
CA LEU A 118 2.08 17.69 -1.73
C LEU A 118 2.91 18.17 -0.53
N ASN A 119 3.04 17.33 0.50
CA ASN A 119 3.89 17.63 1.65
C ASN A 119 5.35 17.86 1.23
N ARG A 120 5.89 17.00 0.36
CA ARG A 120 7.24 17.14 -0.22
C ARG A 120 7.38 18.41 -1.07
N LEU A 121 6.39 18.71 -1.90
CA LEU A 121 6.36 19.93 -2.73
C LEU A 121 6.49 21.18 -1.85
N VAL A 122 5.68 21.31 -0.81
CA VAL A 122 5.70 22.47 0.08
C VAL A 122 7.01 22.53 0.88
N ALA A 123 7.54 21.39 1.32
CA ALA A 123 8.82 21.34 2.02
C ALA A 123 9.96 21.90 1.17
N VAL A 124 9.98 21.59 -0.14
CA VAL A 124 11.01 22.04 -1.08
C VAL A 124 10.75 23.47 -1.58
N CYS A 125 9.51 23.80 -1.95
CA CYS A 125 9.18 25.08 -2.57
C CYS A 125 9.04 26.21 -1.54
N PHE A 126 8.59 25.89 -0.33
CA PHE A 126 8.24 26.87 0.70
C PHE A 126 8.74 26.44 2.10
N PRO A 127 10.07 26.22 2.28
CA PRO A 127 10.62 25.70 3.54
C PRO A 127 10.31 26.58 4.76
N ILE A 128 10.27 27.91 4.58
CA ILE A 128 9.96 28.87 5.66
C ILE A 128 8.51 28.73 6.15
N TYR A 129 7.58 28.44 5.25
CA TYR A 129 6.16 28.31 5.57
C TYR A 129 5.75 26.89 5.93
N TYR A 130 6.60 25.90 5.65
CA TYR A 130 6.30 24.48 5.88
C TYR A 130 5.79 24.19 7.30
N ARG A 131 6.47 24.71 8.34
CA ARG A 131 6.05 24.52 9.75
C ARG A 131 4.75 25.23 10.10
N LYS A 132 4.40 26.32 9.41
CA LYS A 132 3.13 27.05 9.61
C LYS A 132 1.97 26.31 8.95
N ILE A 133 2.19 25.80 7.74
CA ILE A 133 1.19 25.07 6.96
C ILE A 133 0.92 23.70 7.60
N PHE A 134 1.95 22.87 7.75
CA PHE A 134 1.81 21.50 8.25
C PHE A 134 1.90 21.43 9.77
N ASN A 135 0.88 22.01 10.42
CA ASN A 135 0.67 21.81 11.85
C ASN A 135 -0.04 20.47 12.14
N LYS A 136 0.06 19.99 13.39
CA LYS A 136 -0.53 18.70 13.81
C LYS A 136 -2.04 18.63 13.55
N LYS A 137 -2.78 19.74 13.71
CA LYS A 137 -4.23 19.79 13.50
C LYS A 137 -4.58 19.55 12.04
N LEU A 138 -3.87 20.20 11.11
CA LEU A 138 -4.07 20.01 9.67
C LEU A 138 -3.73 18.57 9.26
N CYS A 139 -2.59 18.03 9.72
CA CYS A 139 -2.22 16.66 9.38
C CYS A 139 -3.29 15.64 9.81
N VAL A 140 -3.77 15.75 11.05
CA VAL A 140 -4.85 14.89 11.57
C VAL A 140 -6.14 15.11 10.78
N ALA A 141 -6.52 16.36 10.51
CA ALA A 141 -7.73 16.67 9.74
C ALA A 141 -7.69 16.08 8.32
N VAL A 142 -6.55 16.15 7.63
CA VAL A 142 -6.36 15.55 6.31
C VAL A 142 -6.54 14.03 6.36
N VAL A 143 -5.90 13.35 7.32
CA VAL A 143 -6.03 11.88 7.46
C VAL A 143 -7.47 11.49 7.77
N VAL A 144 -8.12 12.16 8.73
CA VAL A 144 -9.53 11.90 9.07
C VAL A 144 -10.45 12.14 7.87
N ALA A 145 -10.25 13.22 7.12
CA ALA A 145 -11.04 13.51 5.93
C ALA A 145 -10.87 12.42 4.85
N ILE A 146 -9.65 11.90 4.66
CA ILE A 146 -9.39 10.79 3.72
C ILE A 146 -10.09 9.51 4.18
N CYS A 147 -9.99 9.15 5.46
CA CYS A 147 -10.69 7.98 6.01
C CYS A 147 -12.21 8.09 5.87
N VAL A 148 -12.79 9.26 6.18
CA VAL A 148 -14.23 9.51 6.01
C VAL A 148 -14.63 9.38 4.54
N LYS A 149 -13.86 9.97 3.60
CA LYS A 149 -14.12 9.82 2.17
C LYS A 149 -14.05 8.36 1.71
N ALA A 150 -13.08 7.59 2.19
CA ALA A 150 -12.95 6.17 1.87
C ALA A 150 -14.20 5.38 2.32
N LEU A 151 -14.69 5.65 3.52
CA LEU A 151 -15.91 5.04 4.04
C LEU A 151 -17.15 5.47 3.25
N MET A 152 -17.26 6.75 2.88
CA MET A 152 -18.37 7.23 2.04
C MET A 152 -18.39 6.53 0.68
N ILE A 153 -17.24 6.33 0.05
CA ILE A 153 -17.13 5.60 -1.23
C ILE A 153 -17.55 4.14 -1.05
N MET A 154 -17.13 3.49 0.05
CA MET A 154 -17.57 2.14 0.37
C MET A 154 -19.10 2.09 0.54
N LEU A 155 -19.71 3.06 1.23
CA LEU A 155 -21.16 3.15 1.36
C LEU A 155 -21.88 3.29 0.02
N LEU A 156 -21.29 3.95 -0.98
CA LEU A 156 -21.90 4.04 -2.32
C LEU A 156 -22.11 2.65 -2.96
N TYR A 157 -21.21 1.70 -2.73
CA TYR A 157 -21.37 0.32 -3.21
C TYR A 157 -22.55 -0.41 -2.55
N PHE A 158 -22.96 -0.01 -1.35
CA PHE A 158 -24.12 -0.57 -0.65
C PHE A 158 -25.42 0.19 -0.94
N ILE A 159 -25.34 1.49 -1.22
CA ILE A 159 -26.51 2.32 -1.53
C ILE A 159 -27.01 2.04 -2.95
N PHE A 160 -26.12 1.90 -3.93
CA PHE A 160 -26.51 1.60 -5.30
C PHE A 160 -26.67 0.10 -5.49
N PRO A 161 -27.90 -0.41 -5.70
CA PRO A 161 -28.14 -1.83 -5.80
C PRO A 161 -27.36 -2.43 -6.98
N CYS A 162 -26.99 -3.71 -6.85
CA CYS A 162 -26.27 -4.45 -7.89
C CYS A 162 -24.93 -3.81 -8.28
N ASN A 163 -24.13 -3.31 -7.34
CA ASN A 163 -22.77 -2.82 -7.63
C ASN A 163 -21.68 -3.58 -6.88
N HIS A 164 -22.02 -4.67 -6.21
CA HIS A 164 -21.08 -5.44 -5.41
C HIS A 164 -20.00 -6.09 -6.28
N ILE A 165 -18.79 -6.05 -5.75
CA ILE A 165 -17.61 -6.71 -6.28
C ILE A 165 -17.08 -7.61 -5.17
N GLY A 166 -16.58 -8.78 -5.55
CA GLY A 166 -15.91 -9.70 -4.66
C GLY A 166 -14.73 -10.34 -5.37
N TYR A 167 -13.85 -10.96 -4.60
CA TYR A 167 -12.74 -11.70 -5.18
C TYR A 167 -13.19 -13.09 -5.64
N SER A 168 -12.80 -13.48 -6.85
CA SER A 168 -13.00 -14.84 -7.35
C SER A 168 -11.67 -15.60 -7.38
N PRO A 169 -11.53 -16.70 -6.64
CA PRO A 169 -10.33 -17.52 -6.69
C PRO A 169 -10.15 -18.23 -8.04
N ARG A 170 -11.23 -18.40 -8.83
CA ARG A 170 -11.20 -19.05 -10.13
C ARG A 170 -10.58 -18.18 -11.22
N PHE A 171 -10.87 -16.87 -11.17
CA PHE A 171 -10.43 -15.89 -12.17
C PHE A 171 -9.20 -15.09 -11.70
N HIS A 172 -8.75 -15.32 -10.47
CA HIS A 172 -7.61 -14.61 -9.84
C HIS A 172 -7.80 -13.09 -9.79
N GLU A 173 -9.04 -12.62 -9.83
CA GLU A 173 -9.37 -11.19 -9.92
C GLU A 173 -10.62 -10.81 -9.13
N ASN A 174 -10.85 -9.51 -8.99
CA ASN A 174 -12.06 -8.98 -8.39
C ASN A 174 -13.15 -8.87 -9.45
N VAL A 175 -14.19 -9.67 -9.31
CA VAL A 175 -15.29 -9.78 -10.28
C VAL A 175 -16.54 -9.09 -9.79
N PHE A 176 -17.29 -8.53 -10.74
CA PHE A 176 -18.63 -8.02 -10.50
C PHE A 176 -19.59 -9.16 -10.20
N ILE A 177 -20.41 -9.02 -9.15
CA ILE A 177 -21.40 -10.03 -8.77
C ILE A 177 -22.74 -9.63 -9.39
N LYS A 178 -23.27 -10.47 -10.29
CA LYS A 178 -24.59 -10.22 -10.87
C LYS A 178 -25.64 -10.30 -9.78
N CYS A 179 -26.67 -9.47 -9.88
CA CYS A 179 -27.80 -9.47 -8.95
C CYS A 179 -29.05 -10.15 -9.52
N SER A 180 -29.12 -10.32 -10.84
CA SER A 180 -30.21 -11.00 -11.54
C SER A 180 -29.69 -11.70 -12.79
N ALA A 181 -30.38 -12.75 -13.24
CA ALA A 181 -30.04 -13.49 -14.46
C ALA A 181 -30.13 -12.62 -15.72
N ASP A 182 -31.12 -11.72 -15.76
CA ASP A 182 -31.42 -10.88 -16.92
C ASP A 182 -30.57 -9.60 -16.99
N LEU A 183 -29.56 -9.48 -16.11
CA LEU A 183 -28.70 -8.31 -16.11
C LEU A 183 -27.68 -8.41 -17.25
N ASP A 184 -27.87 -7.60 -18.28
CA ASP A 184 -27.04 -7.57 -19.50
C ASP A 184 -25.63 -7.00 -19.29
N ARG A 185 -25.34 -6.46 -18.10
CA ARG A 185 -24.01 -5.90 -17.77
C ARG A 185 -23.18 -6.83 -16.89
N ASP A 186 -21.89 -6.88 -17.20
CA ASP A 186 -20.87 -7.66 -16.48
C ASP A 186 -19.91 -6.77 -15.65
N TYR A 187 -20.24 -5.49 -15.48
CA TYR A 187 -19.38 -4.53 -14.79
C TYR A 187 -20.13 -3.67 -13.78
N SER A 188 -19.42 -3.21 -12.75
CA SER A 188 -19.91 -2.22 -11.78
C SER A 188 -19.90 -0.82 -12.40
N LEU A 189 -20.90 0.01 -12.12
CA LEU A 189 -20.93 1.40 -12.61
C LEU A 189 -19.96 2.29 -11.82
N ILE A 190 -19.71 1.95 -10.55
CA ILE A 190 -18.93 2.76 -9.62
C ILE A 190 -17.42 2.56 -9.87
N ALA A 191 -16.99 1.30 -10.06
CA ALA A 191 -15.58 0.96 -10.12
C ALA A 191 -14.81 1.66 -11.27
N PRO A 192 -15.30 1.71 -12.52
CA PRO A 192 -14.61 2.39 -13.62
C PRO A 192 -14.44 3.89 -13.37
N VAL A 193 -15.48 4.56 -12.85
CA VAL A 193 -15.44 5.99 -12.51
C VAL A 193 -14.40 6.22 -11.42
N LEU A 194 -14.37 5.37 -10.41
CA LEU A 194 -13.48 5.48 -9.28
C LEU A 194 -12.02 5.23 -9.65
N TYR A 195 -11.74 4.19 -10.46
CA TYR A 195 -10.39 3.90 -10.95
C TYR A 195 -9.87 5.03 -11.84
N LYS A 196 -10.68 5.53 -12.79
CA LYS A 196 -10.32 6.69 -13.62
C LYS A 196 -10.06 7.93 -12.77
N THR A 197 -10.81 8.12 -11.69
CA THR A 197 -10.63 9.24 -10.76
C THR A 197 -9.35 9.09 -9.92
N CYS A 198 -9.06 7.93 -9.31
CA CYS A 198 -7.79 7.71 -8.59
C CYS A 198 -6.59 7.83 -9.54
N PHE A 199 -6.68 7.33 -10.78
CA PHE A 199 -5.62 7.51 -11.76
C PHE A 199 -5.39 8.98 -12.13
N THR A 200 -6.45 9.71 -12.49
CA THR A 200 -6.33 11.11 -12.93
C THR A 200 -5.90 12.03 -11.78
N VAL A 201 -6.58 11.92 -10.64
CA VAL A 201 -6.37 12.84 -9.51
C VAL A 201 -5.14 12.44 -8.70
N ALA A 202 -5.02 11.16 -8.33
CA ALA A 202 -3.95 10.72 -7.44
C ALA A 202 -2.66 10.38 -8.21
N CYS A 203 -2.71 9.51 -9.22
CA CYS A 203 -1.48 9.09 -9.92
C CYS A 203 -0.92 10.22 -10.80
N ALA A 204 -1.68 10.70 -11.77
CA ALA A 204 -1.23 11.77 -12.67
C ALA A 204 -0.99 13.09 -11.91
N GLY A 205 -1.88 13.44 -10.98
CA GLY A 205 -1.68 14.59 -10.09
C GLY A 205 -0.40 14.50 -9.27
N THR A 206 -0.08 13.33 -8.70
CA THR A 206 1.20 13.09 -8.00
C THR A 206 2.38 13.21 -8.96
N GLY A 207 2.28 12.70 -10.18
CA GLY A 207 3.29 12.85 -11.22
C GLY A 207 3.62 14.32 -11.51
N VAL A 208 2.59 15.16 -11.68
CA VAL A 208 2.76 16.61 -11.89
C VAL A 208 3.41 17.28 -10.68
N VAL A 209 2.92 16.98 -9.46
CA VAL A 209 3.49 17.53 -8.21
C VAL A 209 4.97 17.14 -8.05
N ASN A 210 5.30 15.88 -8.34
CA ASN A 210 6.68 15.40 -8.29
C ASN A 210 7.55 16.06 -9.37
N LEU A 211 7.03 16.30 -10.58
CA LEU A 211 7.76 16.99 -11.64
C LEU A 211 8.08 18.44 -11.25
N ILE A 212 7.12 19.16 -10.67
CA ILE A 212 7.33 20.53 -10.15
C ILE A 212 8.39 20.51 -9.04
N THR A 213 8.28 19.57 -8.11
CA THR A 213 9.23 19.40 -7.01
C THR A 213 10.64 19.12 -7.54
N PHE A 214 10.77 18.21 -8.51
CA PHE A 214 12.03 17.89 -9.17
C PHE A 214 12.63 19.11 -9.87
N GLY A 215 11.82 19.87 -10.62
CA GLY A 215 12.25 21.11 -11.28
C GLY A 215 12.81 22.13 -10.28
N LYS A 216 12.19 22.26 -9.10
CA LYS A 216 12.71 23.13 -8.03
C LYS A 216 13.99 22.60 -7.39
N ILE A 217 14.11 21.29 -7.16
CA ILE A 217 15.36 20.67 -6.68
C ILE A 217 16.50 20.92 -7.69
N ALA A 218 16.23 20.74 -8.98
CA ALA A 218 17.20 20.98 -10.05
C ALA A 218 17.63 22.45 -10.10
N HIS A 219 16.68 23.39 -10.01
CA HIS A 219 16.98 24.82 -9.93
C HIS A 219 17.86 25.14 -8.73
N ILE A 220 17.52 24.70 -7.51
CA ILE A 220 18.33 24.93 -6.30
C ILE A 220 19.75 24.38 -6.46
N ARG A 221 19.89 23.19 -7.07
CA ARG A 221 21.19 22.56 -7.34
C ARG A 221 22.05 23.40 -8.30
N LEU A 222 21.44 24.06 -9.28
CA LEU A 222 22.15 24.92 -10.23
C LEU A 222 22.48 26.30 -9.65
N THR A 223 21.58 26.90 -8.86
CA THR A 223 21.74 28.28 -8.39
C THR A 223 22.47 28.41 -7.05
N SER A 224 22.40 27.42 -6.15
CA SER A 224 22.97 27.52 -4.80
C SER A 224 23.72 26.26 -4.38
N LYS A 225 25.05 26.26 -4.60
CA LYS A 225 25.93 25.20 -4.10
C LYS A 225 25.91 25.11 -2.57
N VAL A 226 25.73 26.23 -1.86
CA VAL A 226 25.69 26.27 -0.39
C VAL A 226 24.45 25.56 0.15
N ALA A 227 23.26 25.88 -0.38
CA ALA A 227 22.01 25.21 0.03
C ALA A 227 22.02 23.70 -0.31
N TYR A 228 22.61 23.32 -1.45
CA TYR A 228 22.74 21.91 -1.84
C TYR A 228 23.67 21.10 -0.92
N HIS A 229 24.67 21.74 -0.31
CA HIS A 229 25.60 21.07 0.60
C HIS A 229 25.02 20.84 2.01
N GLU A 230 23.86 21.41 2.31
CA GLU A 230 23.18 21.19 3.57
C GLU A 230 22.72 19.73 3.70
N LYS A 231 23.03 19.13 4.86
CA LYS A 231 22.77 17.70 5.11
C LYS A 231 21.28 17.38 5.12
N GLU A 232 20.45 18.32 5.58
CA GLU A 232 18.98 18.19 5.58
C GLU A 232 18.44 18.14 4.16
N PHE A 233 18.88 19.05 3.29
CA PHE A 233 18.47 19.06 1.88
C PHE A 233 18.82 17.75 1.16
N LYS A 234 20.05 17.23 1.31
CA LYS A 234 20.43 15.93 0.72
C LYS A 234 19.61 14.76 1.23
N ARG A 235 19.16 14.80 2.49
CA ARG A 235 18.27 13.79 3.05
C ARG A 235 16.90 13.87 2.40
N ASP A 236 16.35 15.07 2.27
CA ASP A 236 15.02 15.28 1.71
C ASP A 236 14.97 14.95 0.22
N VAL A 237 16.03 15.24 -0.55
CA VAL A 237 16.17 14.81 -1.94
C VAL A 237 16.17 13.29 -2.08
N ARG A 238 16.82 12.55 -1.18
CA ARG A 238 16.79 11.07 -1.21
C ARG A 238 15.41 10.52 -0.91
N LEU A 239 14.75 11.03 0.13
CA LEU A 239 13.37 10.65 0.46
C LEU A 239 12.41 10.99 -0.70
N PHE A 240 12.67 12.12 -1.38
CA PHE A 240 11.96 12.49 -2.60
C PHE A 240 12.16 11.45 -3.71
N THR A 241 13.41 11.09 -4.04
CA THR A 241 13.71 10.08 -5.07
C THR A 241 13.04 8.73 -4.77
N LEU A 242 13.08 8.28 -3.52
CA LEU A 242 12.42 7.03 -3.11
C LEU A 242 10.91 7.09 -3.33
N GLY A 243 10.27 8.19 -2.91
CA GLY A 243 8.85 8.35 -3.16
C GLY A 243 8.51 8.48 -4.64
N VAL A 244 9.34 9.12 -5.47
CA VAL A 244 9.12 9.21 -6.93
C VAL A 244 9.15 7.84 -7.59
N VAL A 245 10.16 7.01 -7.29
CA VAL A 245 10.24 5.64 -7.83
C VAL A 245 8.97 4.88 -7.50
N GLN A 246 8.51 5.01 -6.27
CA GLN A 246 7.28 4.36 -5.84
C GLN A 246 6.03 4.91 -6.52
N ASP A 247 5.91 6.22 -6.68
CA ASP A 247 4.77 6.86 -7.34
C ASP A 247 4.71 6.45 -8.83
N VAL A 248 5.87 6.25 -9.47
CA VAL A 248 5.96 5.69 -10.83
C VAL A 248 5.48 4.24 -10.85
N CYS A 249 5.97 3.38 -9.93
CA CYS A 249 5.50 2.00 -9.83
C CYS A 249 3.98 1.93 -9.62
N MET A 250 3.43 2.76 -8.73
CA MET A 250 1.99 2.86 -8.47
C MET A 250 1.22 3.29 -9.73
N THR A 251 1.74 4.28 -10.47
CA THR A 251 1.11 4.74 -11.71
C THR A 251 1.07 3.63 -12.77
N VAL A 252 2.16 2.86 -12.91
CA VAL A 252 2.23 1.72 -13.83
C VAL A 252 1.22 0.63 -13.45
N VAL A 253 1.15 0.26 -12.17
CA VAL A 253 0.19 -0.75 -11.69
C VAL A 253 -1.25 -0.29 -11.87
N VAL A 254 -1.59 0.96 -11.50
CA VAL A 254 -2.95 1.48 -11.68
C VAL A 254 -3.32 1.62 -13.16
N ALA A 255 -2.37 2.01 -14.03
CA ALA A 255 -2.58 2.01 -15.47
C ALA A 255 -2.86 0.59 -15.99
N ALA A 256 -2.09 -0.40 -15.53
CA ALA A 256 -2.32 -1.81 -15.87
C ALA A 256 -3.70 -2.28 -15.40
N ILE A 257 -4.13 -1.91 -14.19
CA ILE A 257 -5.50 -2.18 -13.72
C ILE A 257 -6.51 -1.56 -14.68
N ILE A 258 -6.37 -0.30 -15.07
CA ILE A 258 -7.36 0.35 -15.95
C ILE A 258 -7.41 -0.29 -17.35
N VAL A 259 -6.25 -0.67 -17.89
CA VAL A 259 -6.14 -1.23 -19.25
C VAL A 259 -6.54 -2.70 -19.30
N CYS A 260 -6.13 -3.50 -18.32
CA CYS A 260 -6.34 -4.95 -18.32
C CYS A 260 -7.66 -5.37 -17.64
N ASN A 261 -8.24 -4.53 -16.78
CA ASN A 261 -9.47 -4.89 -16.08
C ASN A 261 -10.65 -4.93 -17.06
N ASN A 262 -11.31 -6.09 -17.15
CA ASN A 262 -12.37 -6.44 -18.09
C ASN A 262 -11.92 -6.75 -19.54
N ASP A 263 -10.62 -6.91 -19.79
CA ASP A 263 -10.15 -7.45 -21.07
C ASP A 263 -9.99 -8.97 -20.98
N VAL A 264 -10.82 -9.71 -21.71
CA VAL A 264 -10.83 -11.19 -21.71
C VAL A 264 -9.54 -11.75 -22.32
N ASP A 265 -8.89 -10.98 -23.19
CA ASP A 265 -7.65 -11.35 -23.86
C ASP A 265 -6.41 -10.72 -23.19
N ALA A 266 -6.56 -10.22 -21.96
CA ALA A 266 -5.46 -9.62 -21.21
C ALA A 266 -4.28 -10.60 -21.08
N PRO A 267 -3.05 -10.16 -21.36
CA PRO A 267 -1.88 -11.01 -21.17
C PRO A 267 -1.72 -11.40 -19.70
N VAL A 268 -1.21 -12.60 -19.42
CA VAL A 268 -0.96 -13.10 -18.05
C VAL A 268 -0.17 -12.09 -17.20
N ILE A 269 0.78 -11.38 -17.81
CA ILE A 269 1.55 -10.31 -17.16
C ILE A 269 0.64 -9.16 -16.72
N GLY A 270 -0.35 -8.79 -17.53
CA GLY A 270 -1.35 -7.77 -17.19
C GLY A 270 -2.21 -8.19 -16.00
N VAL A 271 -2.63 -9.45 -15.95
CA VAL A 271 -3.38 -10.02 -14.81
C VAL A 271 -2.53 -9.98 -13.54
N ILE A 272 -1.30 -10.51 -13.58
CA ILE A 272 -0.36 -10.47 -12.44
C ILE A 272 -0.12 -9.02 -11.97
N LEU A 273 0.14 -8.11 -12.91
CA LEU A 273 0.45 -6.72 -12.58
C LEU A 273 -0.78 -5.98 -12.04
N SER A 274 -1.96 -6.28 -12.54
CA SER A 274 -3.21 -5.65 -12.08
C SER A 274 -3.58 -6.08 -10.66
N TYR A 275 -3.33 -7.34 -10.31
CA TYR A 275 -3.78 -7.89 -9.05
C TYR A 275 -2.68 -7.92 -7.98
N ASP A 276 -1.53 -8.53 -8.28
CA ASP A 276 -0.40 -8.66 -7.34
C ASP A 276 0.56 -7.46 -7.41
N GLY A 277 0.45 -6.59 -8.41
CA GLY A 277 1.29 -5.40 -8.53
C GLY A 277 1.24 -4.49 -7.32
N LEU A 278 0.09 -4.40 -6.64
CA LEU A 278 -0.05 -3.65 -5.38
C LEU A 278 0.81 -4.25 -4.27
N VAL A 279 0.75 -5.56 -4.06
CA VAL A 279 1.58 -6.27 -3.06
C VAL A 279 3.06 -6.04 -3.34
N PHE A 280 3.47 -6.11 -4.61
CA PHE A 280 4.85 -5.86 -5.00
C PHE A 280 5.30 -4.43 -4.69
N ILE A 281 4.45 -3.42 -4.93
CA ILE A 281 4.74 -2.03 -4.57
C ILE A 281 4.97 -1.87 -3.06
N TYR A 282 4.22 -2.57 -2.22
CA TYR A 282 4.35 -2.48 -0.77
C TYR A 282 5.63 -3.14 -0.25
N ILE A 283 6.02 -4.26 -0.86
CA ILE A 283 7.33 -4.87 -0.60
C ILE A 283 8.43 -3.88 -0.98
N ILE A 284 8.38 -3.32 -2.19
CA ILE A 284 9.34 -2.28 -2.63
C ILE A 284 9.34 -1.09 -1.67
N ASN A 285 8.18 -0.66 -1.15
CA ASN A 285 8.09 0.44 -0.20
C ASN A 285 9.01 0.19 1.00
N THR A 286 8.84 -0.97 1.62
CA THR A 286 9.58 -1.38 2.81
C THR A 286 11.06 -1.55 2.48
N LEU A 287 11.40 -2.28 1.41
CA LEU A 287 12.78 -2.48 1.01
C LEU A 287 13.48 -1.14 0.73
N SER A 288 12.77 -0.21 0.10
CA SER A 288 13.32 1.11 -0.24
C SER A 288 13.73 1.90 1.01
N MET A 289 12.89 1.84 2.04
CA MET A 289 13.15 2.46 3.35
C MET A 289 14.31 1.78 4.09
N VAL A 290 14.36 0.45 4.08
CA VAL A 290 15.39 -0.31 4.79
C VAL A 290 16.77 -0.16 4.13
N PHE A 291 16.83 -0.26 2.81
CA PHE A 291 18.12 -0.31 2.08
C PHE A 291 18.65 1.07 1.69
N PHE A 292 17.80 1.97 1.22
CA PHE A 292 18.24 3.28 0.70
C PHE A 292 18.22 4.40 1.73
N ASN A 293 17.54 4.24 2.88
CA ASN A 293 17.63 5.20 3.97
C ASN A 293 18.75 4.81 4.97
N PRO A 294 19.90 5.49 4.97
CA PRO A 294 21.03 5.14 5.83
C PRO A 294 20.72 5.33 7.32
N GLU A 295 19.76 6.18 7.68
CA GLU A 295 19.38 6.40 9.08
C GLU A 295 18.59 5.19 9.62
N CYS A 296 17.64 4.69 8.83
CA CYS A 296 16.92 3.45 9.14
C CYS A 296 17.89 2.27 9.20
N ARG A 297 18.77 2.13 8.20
CA ARG A 297 19.78 1.07 8.16
C ARG A 297 20.72 1.12 9.36
N ARG A 298 21.24 2.29 9.72
CA ARG A 298 22.10 2.45 10.91
C ARG A 298 21.36 2.12 12.19
N PHE A 299 20.08 2.49 12.30
CA PHE A 299 19.26 2.17 13.47
C PHE A 299 19.08 0.64 13.62
N LEU A 300 18.74 -0.06 12.53
CA LEU A 300 18.59 -1.51 12.53
C LEU A 300 19.92 -2.22 12.82
N LEU A 301 21.01 -1.82 12.17
CA LEU A 301 22.34 -2.42 12.37
C LEU A 301 22.92 -2.15 13.77
N ARG A 302 22.74 -0.95 14.33
CA ARG A 302 23.18 -0.65 15.71
C ARG A 302 22.46 -1.47 16.76
N LYS A 303 21.20 -1.82 16.51
CA LYS A 303 20.43 -2.68 17.41
C LYS A 303 20.82 -4.15 17.25
N ALA A 304 21.09 -4.61 16.03
CA ALA A 304 21.60 -5.94 15.76
C ALA A 304 23.01 -6.18 16.36
N GLY A 305 23.85 -5.14 16.39
CA GLY A 305 25.21 -5.18 16.93
C GLY A 305 25.35 -4.97 18.44
N ARG A 306 24.25 -4.83 19.20
CA ARG A 306 24.28 -4.88 20.67
C ARG A 306 23.98 -6.32 21.10
N PRO A 307 24.97 -7.22 21.30
CA PRO A 307 24.71 -8.43 22.05
C PRO A 307 24.19 -8.00 23.42
N ASN A 308 23.09 -8.62 23.86
CA ASN A 308 22.48 -8.37 25.15
C ASN A 308 23.58 -8.28 26.22
N SER A 309 23.69 -7.12 26.87
CA SER A 309 24.61 -6.80 27.97
C SER A 309 24.31 -7.63 29.25
N ILE A 310 23.70 -8.81 29.12
CA ILE A 310 23.58 -9.80 30.17
C ILE A 310 24.96 -10.43 30.46
N SER A 311 25.88 -10.48 29.47
CA SER A 311 27.24 -10.97 29.69
C SER A 311 28.12 -10.03 30.55
N SER A 312 27.86 -8.72 30.53
CA SER A 312 28.59 -7.75 31.38
C SER A 312 28.18 -7.85 32.85
N TYR A 313 26.95 -8.27 33.14
CA TYR A 313 26.50 -8.51 34.52
C TYR A 313 27.04 -9.83 35.09
N MET A 314 27.20 -10.87 34.27
CA MET A 314 27.80 -12.14 34.70
C MET A 314 29.33 -12.07 34.90
N LYS A 315 30.04 -11.21 34.16
CA LYS A 315 31.49 -11.00 34.41
C LYS A 315 31.77 -10.29 35.73
N ASN A 316 30.89 -9.40 36.18
CA ASN A 316 31.05 -8.74 37.48
C ASN A 316 30.62 -9.63 38.67
N LEU A 317 29.76 -10.63 38.47
CA LEU A 317 29.45 -11.60 39.55
C LEU A 317 30.56 -12.63 39.77
N THR A 318 31.37 -12.92 38.75
CA THR A 318 32.50 -13.87 38.89
C THR A 318 33.75 -13.23 39.49
N THR A 319 33.83 -11.89 39.62
CA THR A 319 34.97 -11.21 40.24
C THR A 319 34.82 -10.96 41.74
N ILE A 320 33.65 -11.20 42.34
CA ILE A 320 33.38 -10.93 43.76
C ILE A 320 33.67 -12.14 44.67
N HIS A 321 33.93 -13.34 44.11
CA HIS A 321 34.22 -14.55 44.88
C HIS A 321 35.66 -15.05 44.74
N ASN A 322 36.64 -14.18 45.03
CA ASN A 322 37.99 -14.66 45.34
C ASN A 322 38.58 -13.88 46.52
N PRO A 323 38.18 -14.19 47.78
CA PRO A 323 38.94 -13.75 48.94
C PRO A 323 40.24 -14.57 48.97
N GLN A 324 41.37 -13.88 48.80
CA GLN A 324 42.68 -14.43 49.08
C GLN A 324 42.76 -14.85 50.55
N SER A 325 43.05 -16.12 50.78
CA SER A 325 43.67 -16.65 52.01
C SER A 325 45.12 -17.00 51.71
#